data_AF-A0A2P7S1R6-F1
#
_entry.id   AF-A0A2P7S1R6-F1
#
_cell.length_a   1.000
_cell.length_b   1.000
_cell.length_c   1.000
_cell.angle_alpha   90.00
_cell.angle_beta   90.00
_cell.angle_gamma   90.00
#
_symmetry.space_group_name_H-M   'P 1'
#
loop_
_entity.id
_entity.type
_entity.pdbx_description
1 polymer ?
#
loop_
_entity_poly.entity_id
_entity_poly.type
_entity_poly.pdbx_seq_one_letter_code
_entity_poly.pdbx_strand_id
1 'polypeptide(L)'
;MADQTPTGPLELGAKMDYSEHENTYKLFVQLAKWGTIVCVALVAAMAFGFFTAGGSFFSALVVFIILVAGGGYLLRDIPAHIT
;
A
#
# COMPACT_ATOMS: atom_id res chain seq x y z
N MET A 1 -43.77 2.76 -18.15
CA MET A 1 -43.56 1.39 -17.62
C MET A 1 -42.06 1.17 -17.45
N ALA A 2 -41.50 1.70 -16.36
CA ALA A 2 -40.09 1.59 -16.00
C ALA A 2 -39.97 0.85 -14.65
N ASP A 3 -40.68 -0.28 -14.56
CA ASP A 3 -40.86 -1.06 -13.34
C ASP A 3 -40.66 -2.55 -13.65
N GLN A 4 -39.53 -2.85 -14.29
CA GLN A 4 -39.05 -4.22 -14.46
C GLN A 4 -37.90 -4.43 -13.48
N THR A 5 -38.24 -4.47 -12.20
CA THR A 5 -37.34 -5.04 -11.18
C THR A 5 -37.27 -6.54 -11.44
N PRO A 6 -36.09 -7.13 -11.71
CA PRO A 6 -35.96 -8.57 -11.88
C PRO A 6 -36.44 -9.25 -10.60
N THR A 7 -37.55 -9.99 -10.69
CA THR A 7 -38.17 -10.73 -9.57
C THR A 7 -37.94 -12.24 -9.74
N GLY A 8 -36.77 -12.60 -10.28
CA GLY A 8 -36.31 -13.98 -10.41
C GLY A 8 -36.01 -14.62 -9.05
N PRO A 9 -36.09 -15.96 -8.92
CA PRO A 9 -35.84 -16.66 -7.66
C PRO A 9 -34.41 -16.41 -7.19
N LEU A 10 -34.27 -15.52 -6.20
CA LEU A 10 -33.01 -15.23 -5.52
C LEU A 10 -31.86 -14.90 -6.49
N GLU A 11 -31.67 -13.61 -6.75
CA GLU A 11 -30.41 -12.99 -7.24
C GLU A 11 -29.23 -13.22 -6.26
N LEU A 12 -29.19 -14.35 -5.54
CA LEU A 12 -27.96 -14.95 -5.03
C LEU A 12 -27.20 -15.42 -6.27
N GLY A 13 -26.60 -14.47 -6.98
CA GLY A 13 -25.77 -14.73 -8.14
C GLY A 13 -24.84 -15.91 -7.88
N ALA A 14 -24.51 -16.64 -8.95
CA ALA A 14 -23.66 -17.83 -8.90
C ALA A 14 -22.48 -17.62 -7.94
N LYS A 15 -22.13 -18.66 -7.16
CA LYS A 15 -21.09 -18.60 -6.13
C LYS A 15 -19.83 -17.94 -6.70
N MET A 16 -19.59 -16.69 -6.29
CA MET A 16 -18.49 -15.88 -6.80
C MET A 16 -17.17 -16.55 -6.42
N ASP A 17 -16.26 -16.70 -7.39
CA ASP A 17 -14.92 -17.19 -7.11
C ASP A 17 -14.09 -16.08 -6.45
N TYR A 18 -13.94 -16.18 -5.13
CA TYR A 18 -13.20 -15.22 -4.32
C TYR A 18 -11.70 -15.50 -4.25
N SER A 19 -11.23 -16.67 -4.72
CA SER A 19 -9.83 -17.07 -4.56
C SER A 19 -8.88 -16.07 -5.24
N GLU A 20 -9.15 -15.75 -6.51
CA GLU A 20 -8.33 -14.82 -7.27
C GLU A 20 -8.56 -13.35 -6.89
N HIS A 21 -9.79 -13.02 -6.44
CA HIS A 21 -10.12 -11.67 -5.99
C HIS A 21 -9.36 -11.31 -4.70
N GLU A 22 -9.35 -12.22 -3.72
CA GLU A 22 -8.60 -12.06 -2.48
C GLU A 22 -7.09 -12.00 -2.75
N ASN A 23 -6.58 -12.83 -3.65
CA ASN A 23 -5.15 -12.85 -3.97
C ASN A 23 -4.70 -11.51 -4.59
N THR A 24 -5.46 -10.99 -5.54
CA THR A 24 -5.18 -9.70 -6.18
C THR A 24 -5.28 -8.55 -5.17
N TYR A 25 -6.28 -8.58 -4.29
CA TYR A 25 -6.44 -7.58 -3.25
C TYR A 25 -5.28 -7.59 -2.25
N LYS A 26 -4.84 -8.78 -1.81
CA LYS A 26 -3.66 -8.94 -0.94
C LYS A 26 -2.41 -8.37 -1.59
N LEU A 27 -2.18 -8.64 -2.87
CA LEU A 27 -1.07 -8.05 -3.62
C LEU A 27 -1.18 -6.52 -3.69
N PHE A 28 -2.37 -5.99 -4.00
CA PHE A 28 -2.61 -4.54 -4.05
C PHE A 28 -2.28 -3.88 -2.72
N VAL A 29 -2.72 -4.45 -1.59
CA VAL A 29 -2.46 -3.84 -0.28
C VAL A 29 -0.99 -3.96 0.10
N GLN A 30 -0.31 -5.05 -0.23
CA GLN A 30 1.15 -5.15 -0.06
C GLN A 30 1.87 -4.07 -0.86
N LEU A 31 1.52 -3.90 -2.14
CA LEU A 31 2.10 -2.87 -3.01
C LEU A 31 1.83 -1.46 -2.49
N ALA A 32 0.59 -1.18 -2.06
CA ALA A 32 0.23 0.10 -1.47
C ALA A 32 1.04 0.38 -0.20
N LYS A 33 1.15 -0.59 0.71
CA LYS A 33 1.93 -0.46 1.95
C LYS A 33 3.39 -0.13 1.66
N TRP A 34 4.07 -0.94 0.84
CA TRP A 34 5.48 -0.73 0.54
C TRP A 34 5.71 0.52 -0.31
N GLY A 35 4.82 0.80 -1.26
CA GLY A 35 4.87 1.99 -2.11
C GLY A 35 4.75 3.29 -1.30
N THR A 36 3.80 3.36 -0.37
CA THR A 36 3.64 4.54 0.49
C THR A 36 4.86 4.78 1.37
N ILE A 37 5.45 3.72 1.97
CA ILE A 37 6.68 3.84 2.76
C ILE A 37 7.81 4.46 1.91
N VAL A 38 7.99 3.96 0.69
CA VAL A 38 9.04 4.44 -0.22
C VAL A 38 8.81 5.91 -0.61
N CYS A 39 7.58 6.29 -0.97
CA CYS A 39 7.27 7.67 -1.34
C CYS A 39 7.55 8.65 -0.21
N VAL A 40 7.10 8.34 1.02
CA VAL A 40 7.32 9.19 2.20
C VAL A 40 8.81 9.27 2.53
N ALA A 41 9.51 8.13 2.55
CA ALA A 41 10.95 8.08 2.82
C ALA A 41 11.75 8.88 1.79
N LEU A 42 11.38 8.82 0.51
CA LEU A 42 12.04 9.55 -0.57
C LEU A 42 11.91 11.07 -0.39
N VAL A 43 10.70 11.57 -0.13
CA VAL A 43 10.48 13.01 0.09
C VAL A 43 11.24 13.50 1.32
N ALA A 44 11.23 12.74 2.42
CA ALA A 44 11.97 13.07 3.62
C ALA A 44 13.50 13.07 3.40
N ALA A 45 14.03 12.10 2.67
CA ALA A 45 15.44 12.00 2.32
C ALA A 45 15.89 13.17 1.42
N MET A 46 15.07 13.55 0.44
CA MET A 46 15.35 14.71 -0.44
C MET A 46 15.37 16.01 0.36
N ALA A 47 14.45 16.19 1.31
CA ALA A 47 14.46 17.34 2.20
C ALA A 47 15.76 17.39 3.03
N PHE A 48 16.15 16.27 3.65
CA PHE A 48 17.40 16.20 4.42
C PHE A 48 18.64 16.50 3.56
N GLY A 49 18.73 15.90 2.37
CA GLY A 49 19.83 16.12 1.45
C GLY A 49 19.99 17.59 1.03
N PHE A 50 18.88 18.33 0.92
CA PHE A 50 18.88 19.74 0.53
C PHE A 50 19.26 20.69 1.68
N PHE A 51 18.74 20.46 2.89
CA PHE A 51 18.92 21.38 4.03
C PHE A 51 20.20 21.18 4.84
N THR A 52 20.89 20.04 4.73
CA THR A 52 22.18 19.84 5.41
C THR A 52 23.32 20.49 4.64
N ALA A 53 24.20 21.22 5.35
CA ALA A 53 25.37 21.88 4.79
C ALA A 53 26.26 20.88 4.03
N GLY A 54 26.18 20.88 2.70
CA GLY A 54 26.95 20.00 1.82
C GLY A 54 26.17 19.24 0.76
N GLY A 55 24.84 19.37 0.65
CA GLY A 55 24.06 18.87 -0.50
C GLY A 55 24.32 17.39 -0.86
N SER A 56 24.69 16.58 0.13
CA SER A 56 25.39 15.32 -0.12
C SER A 56 24.39 14.20 -0.41
N PHE A 57 24.46 13.63 -1.62
CA PHE A 57 23.65 12.47 -2.00
C PHE A 57 23.77 11.31 -1.01
N PHE A 58 24.97 11.10 -0.45
CA PHE A 58 25.23 10.05 0.52
C PHE A 58 24.44 10.21 1.82
N SER A 59 24.27 11.43 2.36
CA SER A 59 23.48 11.62 3.59
C SER A 59 22.00 11.33 3.33
N ALA A 60 21.46 11.79 2.20
CA ALA A 60 20.09 11.50 1.77
C ALA A 60 19.87 9.99 1.58
N LEU A 61 20.82 9.28 0.96
CA LEU A 61 20.73 7.83 0.74
C LEU A 61 20.71 7.05 2.06
N VAL A 62 21.55 7.43 3.03
CA VAL A 62 21.56 6.81 4.36
C VAL A 62 20.22 7.03 5.06
N VAL A 63 19.69 8.25 5.06
CA VAL A 63 18.38 8.56 5.65
C VAL A 63 17.26 7.78 4.96
N PHE A 64 17.28 7.68 3.63
CA PHE A 64 16.31 6.89 2.87
C PHE A 64 16.29 5.43 3.30
N ILE A 65 17.46 4.78 3.38
CA ILE A 65 17.57 3.37 3.80
C ILE A 65 17.05 3.19 5.23
N ILE A 66 17.42 4.09 6.15
CA ILE A 66 16.97 4.05 7.54
C ILE A 66 15.44 4.18 7.62
N LEU A 67 14.85 5.11 6.87
CA LEU A 67 13.39 5.33 6.89
C LEU A 67 12.63 4.16 6.26
N VAL A 68 13.13 3.58 5.17
CA VAL A 68 12.51 2.40 4.56
C VAL A 68 12.61 1.19 5.50
N ALA A 69 13.78 0.94 6.07
CA ALA A 69 13.98 -0.18 7.00
C ALA A 69 13.18 0.02 8.30
N GLY A 70 13.21 1.22 8.87
CA GLY A 70 12.48 1.57 10.08
C GLY A 70 10.96 1.54 9.87
N GLY A 71 10.47 2.11 8.77
CA GLY A 71 9.06 2.08 8.41
C GLY A 71 8.58 0.64 8.13
N GLY A 72 9.37 -0.16 7.43
CA GLY A 72 9.09 -1.57 7.19
C GLY A 72 9.05 -2.40 8.48
N TYR A 73 9.99 -2.15 9.41
CA TYR A 73 10.01 -2.81 10.72
C TYR A 73 8.82 -2.41 11.58
N LEU A 74 8.48 -1.11 11.65
CA LEU A 74 7.37 -0.60 12.44
C LEU A 74 6.01 -1.12 11.95
N LEU A 75 5.83 -1.21 10.63
CA LEU A 75 4.58 -1.64 10.00
C LEU A 75 4.52 -3.17 9.76
N ARG A 76 5.50 -3.93 10.29
CA ARG A 76 5.55 -5.39 10.17
C ARG A 76 4.46 -6.08 11.00
N ASP A 77 4.26 -5.60 12.22
CA ASP A 77 3.42 -6.25 13.22
C ASP A 77 1.97 -5.72 13.20
N ILE A 78 1.64 -4.81 12.27
CA ILE A 78 0.26 -4.35 12.08
C ILE A 78 -0.57 -5.51 11.52
N PRO A 79 -1.67 -5.90 12.19
CA PRO A 79 -2.46 -7.06 11.82
C PRO A 79 -3.01 -6.96 10.40
N ALA A 80 -2.45 -7.77 9.50
CA ALA A 80 -2.90 -7.92 8.10
C ALA A 80 -4.13 -8.86 7.95
N HIS A 81 -4.76 -9.29 9.05
CA HIS A 81 -5.92 -10.21 9.00
C HIS A 81 -7.23 -9.55 8.53
N ILE A 82 -7.18 -8.25 8.20
CA ILE A 82 -8.27 -7.49 7.56
C ILE A 82 -7.91 -7.20 6.09
N THR A 83 -6.94 -7.92 5.53
CA THR A 83 -6.34 -7.72 4.19
C THR A 83 -6.39 -8.98 3.34
#